data_AF-A0A7Y9ID85-F1
#
_entry.id   AF-A0A7Y9ID85-F1
#
_cell.length_a   1.000
_cell.length_b   1.000
_cell.length_c   1.000
_cell.angle_alpha   90.00
_cell.angle_beta   90.00
_cell.angle_gamma   90.00
#
_symmetry.space_group_name_H-M   'P 1'
#
loop_
_entity.id
_entity.type
_entity.pdbx_description
1 polymer ?
#
loop_
_entity_poly.entity_id
_entity_poly.type
_entity_poly.pdbx_seq_one_letter_code
_entity_poly.pdbx_strand_id
1 'polypeptide(L)'
;MRAEIVAALASLSDVEYQRTHWLNPKSPDSLDQCVHALYDDAAVLPNPEASVGATVREVEVEALRQVDRVFGPLIDELGDVADEVYLADRRWPAIAASAEFALRIMNADRIAGRKLYRLPVVHRIKRLVSRAWTRGAGVE
;
A
#
# COMPACT_ATOMS: atom_id res chain seq x y z
N MET A 1 -4.22 9.32 -8.88
CA MET A 1 -3.61 7.98 -8.94
C MET A 1 -3.06 7.43 -7.64
N ARG A 2 -1.82 7.70 -7.17
CA ARG A 2 -1.31 7.05 -5.92
C ARG A 2 -2.20 7.32 -4.70
N ALA A 3 -2.70 8.54 -4.56
CA ALA A 3 -3.61 8.91 -3.48
C ALA A 3 -4.94 8.13 -3.55
N GLU A 4 -5.46 7.86 -4.76
CA GLU A 4 -6.67 7.04 -4.95
C GLU A 4 -6.41 5.58 -4.55
N ILE A 5 -5.28 4.99 -4.94
CA ILE A 5 -4.91 3.63 -4.50
C ILE A 5 -4.88 3.56 -2.96
N VAL A 6 -4.24 4.54 -2.32
CA VAL A 6 -4.16 4.61 -0.86
C VAL A 6 -5.54 4.81 -0.23
N ALA A 7 -6.40 5.63 -0.81
CA ALA A 7 -7.76 5.85 -0.32
C ALA A 7 -8.63 4.60 -0.48
N ALA A 8 -8.54 3.91 -1.61
CA ALA A 8 -9.25 2.66 -1.88
C ALA A 8 -8.81 1.53 -0.93
N LEU A 9 -7.49 1.39 -0.67
CA LEU A 9 -7.00 0.43 0.32
C LEU A 9 -7.41 0.81 1.75
N ALA A 10 -7.49 2.12 2.06
CA ALA A 10 -7.99 2.58 3.35
C ALA A 10 -9.47 2.21 3.56
N SER A 11 -10.33 2.47 2.58
CA SER A 11 -11.74 2.06 2.67
C SER A 11 -11.90 0.54 2.68
N LEU A 12 -11.14 -0.20 1.87
CA LEU A 12 -11.18 -1.68 1.82
C LEU A 12 -10.66 -2.36 3.09
N SER A 13 -9.85 -1.67 3.89
CA SER A 13 -9.33 -2.22 5.17
C SER A 13 -10.20 -1.90 6.39
N ASP A 14 -11.13 -0.95 6.28
CA ASP A 14 -11.95 -0.48 7.42
C ASP A 14 -13.38 -1.05 7.35
N VAL A 15 -13.61 -2.14 8.10
CA VAL A 15 -14.89 -2.85 8.14
C VAL A 15 -16.03 -1.98 8.69
N GLU A 16 -15.75 -1.08 9.63
CA GLU A 16 -16.78 -0.21 10.19
C GLU A 16 -17.15 0.92 9.22
N TYR A 17 -16.16 1.46 8.51
CA TYR A 17 -16.38 2.38 7.42
C TYR A 17 -17.21 1.73 6.30
N GLN A 18 -16.88 0.51 5.89
CA GLN A 18 -17.62 -0.24 4.86
C GLN A 18 -19.10 -0.39 5.24
N ARG A 19 -19.39 -0.80 6.48
CA ARG A 19 -20.77 -0.95 6.97
C ARG A 19 -21.52 0.37 7.02
N THR A 20 -20.84 1.47 7.35
CA THR A 20 -21.45 2.79 7.52
C THR A 20 -21.67 3.51 6.20
N HIS A 21 -20.74 3.34 5.26
CA HIS A 21 -20.68 4.10 4.02
C HIS A 21 -21.11 3.27 2.81
N TRP A 22 -20.53 2.09 2.58
CA TRP A 22 -20.83 1.32 1.37
C TRP A 22 -22.26 0.78 1.35
N LEU A 23 -22.79 0.41 2.53
CA LEU A 23 -24.18 -0.04 2.67
C LEU A 23 -25.19 1.12 2.74
N ASN A 24 -24.73 2.36 2.72
CA ASN A 24 -25.61 3.52 2.77
C ASN A 24 -25.84 4.05 1.35
N PRO A 25 -27.06 3.95 0.79
CA PRO A 25 -27.33 4.39 -0.59
C PRO A 25 -27.22 5.91 -0.78
N LYS A 26 -27.08 6.68 0.31
CA LYS A 26 -26.82 8.13 0.27
C LYS A 26 -25.34 8.48 0.39
N SER A 27 -24.49 7.50 0.69
CA SER A 27 -23.05 7.68 0.69
C SER A 27 -22.57 7.86 -0.73
N PRO A 28 -21.64 8.81 -0.98
CA PRO A 28 -20.96 8.87 -2.26
C PRO A 28 -20.02 7.67 -2.45
N ASP A 29 -19.59 7.00 -1.38
CA ASP A 29 -18.59 5.92 -1.41
C ASP A 29 -19.26 4.54 -1.42
N SER A 30 -18.77 3.63 -2.26
CA SER A 30 -19.26 2.24 -2.40
C SER A 30 -18.11 1.24 -2.66
N LEU A 31 -18.41 -0.06 -2.59
CA LEU A 31 -17.48 -1.11 -3.02
C LEU A 31 -17.14 -0.96 -4.51
N ASP A 32 -18.13 -0.69 -5.34
CA ASP A 32 -17.96 -0.51 -6.79
C ASP A 32 -16.90 0.57 -7.11
N GLN A 33 -16.93 1.70 -6.42
CA GLN A 33 -15.90 2.74 -6.56
C GLN A 33 -14.52 2.29 -6.09
N CYS A 34 -14.45 1.48 -5.02
CA CYS A 34 -13.19 0.91 -4.56
C CYS A 34 -12.60 -0.04 -5.63
N VAL A 35 -13.44 -0.87 -6.26
CA VAL A 35 -13.04 -1.77 -7.34
C VAL A 35 -12.56 -0.97 -8.55
N HIS A 36 -13.34 0.00 -9.02
CA HIS A 36 -12.95 0.88 -10.13
C HIS A 36 -11.62 1.58 -9.85
N ALA A 37 -11.42 2.11 -8.65
CA ALA A 37 -10.17 2.78 -8.28
C ALA A 37 -8.95 1.85 -8.37
N LEU A 38 -9.09 0.56 -8.04
CA LEU A 38 -7.99 -0.40 -8.01
C LEU A 38 -7.72 -1.10 -9.35
N TYR A 39 -8.78 -1.49 -10.06
CA TYR A 39 -8.69 -2.31 -11.28
C TYR A 39 -8.74 -1.48 -12.57
N ASP A 40 -9.50 -0.38 -12.58
CA ASP A 40 -9.76 0.36 -13.83
C ASP A 40 -8.98 1.68 -13.87
N ASP A 41 -9.20 2.56 -12.91
CA ASP A 41 -8.66 3.93 -12.93
C ASP A 41 -7.15 3.94 -12.69
N ALA A 42 -6.71 3.26 -11.62
CA ALA A 42 -5.29 3.11 -11.34
C ALA A 42 -4.65 1.92 -12.07
N ALA A 43 -5.47 0.97 -12.52
CA ALA A 43 -5.05 -0.29 -13.14
C ALA A 43 -3.89 -0.96 -12.37
N VAL A 44 -3.94 -0.90 -11.04
CA VAL A 44 -2.86 -1.40 -10.17
C VAL A 44 -3.06 -2.87 -9.85
N LEU A 45 -4.29 -3.36 -9.82
CA LEU A 45 -4.62 -4.77 -9.79
C LEU A 45 -5.17 -5.17 -11.16
N PRO A 46 -4.88 -6.38 -11.67
CA PRO A 46 -4.15 -7.48 -11.03
C PRO A 46 -2.61 -7.42 -11.18
N ASN A 47 -2.08 -6.46 -11.94
CA ASN A 47 -0.66 -6.39 -12.32
C ASN A 47 0.06 -5.15 -11.76
N PRO A 48 0.41 -5.13 -10.45
CA PRO A 48 1.02 -3.96 -9.83
C PRO A 48 2.43 -3.65 -10.35
N GLU A 49 3.09 -4.61 -11.01
CA GLU A 49 4.41 -4.40 -11.62
C GLU A 49 4.37 -3.37 -12.75
N ALA A 50 3.28 -3.33 -13.52
CA ALA A 50 3.11 -2.37 -14.60
C ALA A 50 3.08 -0.92 -14.10
N SER A 51 2.75 -0.70 -12.83
CA SER A 51 2.63 0.61 -12.20
C SER A 51 3.89 1.03 -11.43
N VAL A 52 4.94 0.20 -11.42
CA VAL A 52 6.19 0.47 -10.69
C VAL A 52 6.90 1.69 -11.27
N GLY A 53 7.30 2.61 -10.40
CA GLY A 53 7.97 3.87 -10.75
C GLY A 53 7.01 5.00 -11.13
N ALA A 54 5.76 4.70 -11.49
CA ALA A 54 4.72 5.69 -11.76
C ALA A 54 3.90 6.00 -10.50
N THR A 55 3.27 4.97 -9.92
CA THR A 55 2.35 5.12 -8.77
C THR A 55 2.65 4.12 -7.65
N VAL A 56 3.28 3.00 -7.98
CA VAL A 56 3.69 1.91 -7.08
C VAL A 56 5.21 1.86 -6.99
N ARG A 57 5.72 1.38 -5.85
CA ARG A 57 7.16 1.10 -5.65
C ARG A 57 7.41 -0.40 -5.64
N GLU A 58 8.62 -0.83 -5.95
CA GLU A 58 9.00 -2.25 -5.97
C GLU A 58 8.64 -2.98 -4.65
N VAL A 59 8.87 -2.34 -3.50
CA VAL A 59 8.55 -2.90 -2.17
C VAL A 59 7.05 -3.09 -1.92
N GLU A 60 6.19 -2.39 -2.66
CA GLU A 60 4.73 -2.41 -2.50
C GLU A 60 4.06 -3.51 -3.35
N VAL A 61 4.75 -3.99 -4.39
CA VAL A 61 4.23 -4.93 -5.39
C VAL A 61 3.66 -6.19 -4.75
N GLU A 62 4.43 -6.85 -3.89
CA GLU A 62 4.00 -8.11 -3.30
C GLU A 62 2.78 -7.95 -2.37
N ALA A 63 2.67 -6.81 -1.68
CA ALA A 63 1.51 -6.53 -0.85
C ALA A 63 0.24 -6.31 -1.69
N LEU A 64 0.36 -5.62 -2.83
CA LEU A 64 -0.75 -5.41 -3.76
C LEU A 64 -1.18 -6.72 -4.44
N ARG A 65 -0.23 -7.58 -4.83
CA ARG A 65 -0.55 -8.94 -5.33
C ARG A 65 -1.33 -9.76 -4.31
N GLN A 66 -1.04 -9.62 -3.03
CA GLN A 66 -1.78 -10.34 -1.99
C GLN A 66 -3.24 -9.90 -1.93
N VAL A 67 -3.53 -8.62 -2.16
CA VAL A 67 -4.92 -8.12 -2.27
C VAL A 67 -5.62 -8.78 -3.45
N ASP A 68 -5.01 -8.75 -4.64
CA ASP A 68 -5.58 -9.37 -5.84
C ASP A 68 -5.84 -10.87 -5.68
N ARG A 69 -4.90 -11.62 -5.09
CA ARG A 69 -5.05 -13.06 -4.84
C ARG A 69 -6.30 -13.44 -4.05
N VAL A 70 -6.75 -12.58 -3.14
CA VAL A 70 -7.93 -12.85 -2.32
C VAL A 70 -9.18 -12.16 -2.85
N PHE A 71 -9.03 -11.01 -3.52
CA PHE A 71 -10.14 -10.19 -3.95
C PHE A 71 -10.57 -10.49 -5.39
N GLY A 72 -9.62 -10.62 -6.32
CA GLY A 72 -9.88 -10.91 -7.73
C GLY A 72 -10.77 -12.14 -7.94
N PRO A 73 -10.46 -13.31 -7.34
CA PRO A 73 -11.32 -14.48 -7.47
C PRO A 73 -12.74 -14.30 -6.93
N LEU A 74 -12.92 -13.46 -5.91
CA LEU A 74 -14.25 -13.16 -5.37
C LEU A 74 -15.05 -12.27 -6.33
N ILE A 75 -14.39 -11.28 -6.96
CA ILE A 75 -14.98 -10.43 -7.99
C ILE A 75 -15.38 -11.28 -9.20
N ASP A 76 -14.49 -12.15 -9.67
CA ASP A 76 -14.75 -13.05 -10.80
C ASP A 76 -15.93 -14.00 -10.53
N GLU A 77 -16.09 -14.46 -9.29
CA GLU A 77 -17.15 -15.38 -8.89
C GLU A 77 -18.51 -14.70 -8.69
N LEU A 78 -18.53 -13.57 -7.97
CA LEU A 78 -19.77 -12.89 -7.60
C LEU A 78 -20.26 -11.94 -8.71
N GLY A 79 -19.36 -11.28 -9.42
CA GLY A 79 -19.68 -10.30 -10.45
C GLY A 79 -20.48 -9.10 -9.92
N ASP A 80 -21.43 -8.64 -10.72
CA ASP A 80 -22.30 -7.48 -10.42
C ASP A 80 -23.44 -7.88 -9.48
N VAL A 81 -23.14 -7.89 -8.19
CA VAL A 81 -24.09 -8.13 -7.09
C VAL A 81 -23.97 -7.01 -6.06
N ALA A 82 -24.98 -6.88 -5.20
CA ALA A 82 -25.01 -5.86 -4.17
C ALA A 82 -23.84 -5.98 -3.17
N ASP A 83 -23.34 -4.84 -2.69
CA ASP A 83 -22.23 -4.73 -1.74
C ASP A 83 -22.44 -5.60 -0.48
N GLU A 84 -23.67 -5.77 -0.01
CA GLU A 84 -24.02 -6.63 1.12
C GLU A 84 -23.64 -8.09 0.89
N VAL A 85 -23.70 -8.57 -0.35
CA VAL A 85 -23.37 -9.96 -0.72
C VAL A 85 -21.86 -10.18 -0.56
N TYR A 86 -21.06 -9.23 -1.02
CA TYR A 86 -19.60 -9.25 -0.84
C TYR A 86 -19.23 -9.19 0.65
N LEU A 87 -19.81 -8.23 1.39
CA LEU A 87 -19.51 -8.01 2.81
C LEU A 87 -19.94 -9.18 3.71
N ALA A 88 -20.91 -9.99 3.26
CA ALA A 88 -21.35 -11.21 3.95
C ALA A 88 -20.52 -12.45 3.61
N ASP A 89 -19.65 -12.42 2.58
CA ASP A 89 -18.83 -13.57 2.19
C ASP A 89 -17.81 -13.90 3.29
N ARG A 90 -17.68 -15.19 3.62
CA ARG A 90 -16.73 -15.68 4.64
C ARG A 90 -15.27 -15.34 4.35
N ARG A 91 -14.92 -15.02 3.10
CA ARG A 91 -13.58 -14.62 2.64
C ARG A 91 -13.31 -13.13 2.90
N TRP A 92 -14.35 -12.33 3.12
CA TRP A 92 -14.24 -10.87 3.25
C TRP A 92 -13.23 -10.41 4.31
N PRO A 93 -13.14 -11.02 5.51
CA PRO A 93 -12.13 -10.62 6.50
C PRO A 93 -10.68 -10.74 6.01
N ALA A 94 -10.39 -11.71 5.13
CA ALA A 94 -9.06 -11.87 4.56
C ALA A 94 -8.73 -10.76 3.54
N ILE A 95 -9.74 -10.30 2.78
CA ILE A 95 -9.62 -9.17 1.85
C ILE A 95 -9.29 -7.90 2.64
N ALA A 96 -10.08 -7.59 3.68
CA ALA A 96 -9.85 -6.40 4.52
C ALA A 96 -8.45 -6.42 5.18
N ALA A 97 -8.03 -7.57 5.70
CA ALA A 97 -6.70 -7.73 6.29
C ALA A 97 -5.56 -7.57 5.27
N SER A 98 -5.72 -8.09 4.05
CA SER A 98 -4.74 -7.92 2.97
C SER A 98 -4.63 -6.45 2.53
N ALA A 99 -5.75 -5.74 2.47
CA ALA A 99 -5.79 -4.32 2.17
C ALA A 99 -5.11 -3.49 3.27
N GLU A 100 -5.32 -3.82 4.54
CA GLU A 100 -4.65 -3.16 5.66
C GLU A 100 -3.13 -3.33 5.56
N PHE A 101 -2.67 -4.54 5.23
CA PHE A 101 -1.25 -4.83 5.05
C PHE A 101 -0.67 -4.00 3.89
N ALA A 102 -1.30 -3.99 2.72
CA ALA A 102 -0.87 -3.18 1.58
C ALA A 102 -0.84 -1.68 1.92
N LEU A 103 -1.88 -1.18 2.60
CA LEU A 103 -1.96 0.21 3.05
C LEU A 103 -0.80 0.58 3.96
N ARG A 104 -0.41 -0.31 4.88
CA ARG A 104 0.72 -0.08 5.80
C ARG A 104 2.03 0.02 5.04
N ILE A 105 2.29 -0.87 4.08
CA ILE A 105 3.50 -0.83 3.25
C ILE A 105 3.55 0.47 2.43
N MET A 106 2.44 0.86 1.79
CA MET A 106 2.35 2.10 1.01
C MET A 106 2.53 3.37 1.87
N ASN A 107 2.21 3.32 3.17
CA ASN A 107 2.33 4.43 4.10
C ASN A 107 3.67 4.47 4.88
N ALA A 108 4.36 3.35 5.04
CA ALA A 108 5.61 3.25 5.81
C ALA A 108 6.66 4.27 5.33
N ASP A 109 6.72 4.49 4.02
CA ASP A 109 7.64 5.45 3.40
C ASP A 109 7.16 6.90 3.46
N ARG A 110 5.85 7.16 3.64
CA ARG A 110 5.35 8.53 3.87
C ARG A 110 5.93 9.10 5.16
N ILE A 111 6.19 8.24 6.15
CA ILE A 111 6.77 8.59 7.44
C ILE A 111 8.30 8.68 7.34
N ALA A 112 8.95 7.80 6.57
CA ALA A 112 10.40 7.87 6.32
C ALA A 112 10.79 9.15 5.55
N GLY A 113 10.01 9.54 4.54
CA GLY A 113 10.22 10.79 3.80
C GLY A 113 10.03 12.06 4.65
N ARG A 114 9.19 12.04 5.70
CA ARG A 114 9.03 13.16 6.64
C ARG A 114 10.17 13.29 7.66
N LYS A 115 10.85 12.18 8.02
CA LYS A 115 12.00 12.21 8.93
C LYS A 115 13.28 12.69 8.26
N LEU A 116 13.43 12.53 6.95
CA LEU A 116 14.65 12.92 6.21
C LEU A 116 14.78 14.44 5.95
N TYR A 117 13.72 15.24 6.12
CA TYR A 117 13.77 16.70 5.96
C TYR A 117 13.86 17.50 7.27
N ARG A 118 14.17 16.84 8.40
CA ARG A 118 14.29 17.53 9.71
C ARG A 118 15.59 17.25 10.47
N LEU A 119 16.66 16.96 9.75
CA LEU A 119 18.02 17.05 10.28
C LEU A 119 18.82 18.06 9.43
N PRO A 120 19.15 19.25 9.94
CA PRO A 120 20.40 19.86 9.53
C PRO A 120 21.54 19.03 10.12
N VAL A 121 22.76 19.14 9.55
CA VAL A 121 24.05 18.66 10.13
C VAL A 121 24.36 17.20 9.74
N VAL A 122 25.46 16.82 9.07
CA VAL A 122 26.73 17.48 8.75
C VAL A 122 27.60 16.60 7.84
N HIS A 123 28.43 17.29 7.08
CA HIS A 123 29.81 16.92 6.75
C HIS A 123 30.61 16.27 7.92
N ARG A 124 30.43 14.98 8.20
CA ARG A 124 31.32 14.28 9.15
C ARG A 124 31.50 12.77 8.94
N ILE A 125 31.65 12.33 7.69
CA ILE A 125 32.32 11.05 7.38
C ILE A 125 33.58 11.32 6.54
N LYS A 126 34.44 12.19 7.06
CA LYS A 126 35.86 12.30 6.64
C LYS A 126 36.83 12.21 7.83
N ARG A 127 36.38 11.76 9.01
CA ARG A 127 37.21 11.76 10.23
C ARG A 127 37.35 10.43 10.98
N LEU A 128 36.90 9.32 10.39
CA LEU A 128 37.15 7.97 10.96
C LEU A 128 38.02 7.07 10.07
N VAL A 129 38.24 7.40 8.79
CA VAL A 129 39.12 6.61 7.90
C VAL A 129 40.58 7.10 7.90
N SER A 130 40.89 8.33 8.34
CA SER A 130 42.28 8.83 8.38
C SER A 130 43.09 8.53 9.65
N ARG A 131 42.52 7.85 10.66
CA ARG A 131 43.28 7.47 11.88
C ARG A 131 43.69 5.99 11.95
N ALA A 132 43.27 5.18 10.97
CA ALA A 132 43.65 3.78 10.88
C ALA A 132 44.86 3.52 9.96
N TRP A 133 45.35 4.53 9.23
CA TRP A 133 46.43 4.36 8.23
C TRP A 133 47.78 5.01 8.60
N THR A 134 47.94 5.50 9.84
CA THR A 134 49.20 6.11 10.34
C THR A 134 49.74 5.45 11.61
N ARG A 135 49.34 4.21 11.91
CA ARG A 135 49.89 3.41 13.03
C ARG A 135 50.21 1.95 12.68
N GLY A 136 50.61 1.71 11.43
CA GLY A 136 50.98 0.37 10.95
C GLY A 136 52.14 0.36 9.96
N ALA A 137 52.97 1.39 9.93
CA ALA A 137 54.18 1.42 9.11
C ALA A 137 55.35 1.88 9.98
N GLY A 138 56.17 0.91 10.40
CA GLY A 138 57.48 1.12 11.01
C GLY A 138 57.53 0.75 12.48
N VAL A 139 57.88 -0.50 12.78
CA VAL A 139 59.01 -0.86 13.65
C VAL A 139 59.51 -2.26 13.23
N GLU A 140 60.79 -2.28 12.83
CA GLU A 140 61.80 -3.36 12.85
C GLU A 140 61.49 -4.78 12.35
#